data_AF-A0A8S0ZAD6-F1
#
_entry.id   AF-A0A8S0ZAD6-F1
#
_cell.length_a   1.000
_cell.length_b   1.000
_cell.length_c   1.000
_cell.angle_alpha   90.00
_cell.angle_beta   90.00
_cell.angle_gamma   90.00
#
_symmetry.space_group_name_H-M   'P 1'
#
loop_
_entity.id
_entity.type
_entity.pdbx_description
1 polymer ?
#
loop_
_entity_poly.entity_id
_entity_poly.type
_entity_poly.pdbx_seq_one_letter_code
_entity_poly.pdbx_strand_id
1 'polypeptide(L)'
;MEDWLERRHGTLSYRLTQVITGKGCFGDHLCLIRKEPTPECHHCDGQTVDTALHTLAECPAWVEQRRDLVAAIGVGVLSLDSLIAAIVRSESAWNSAVSFCEQVMLAKETAERDRERFRTLPARQARARVRQRRRLRRRRSQNDLRPP
;
A
#
# COMPACT_ATOMS: atom_id res chain seq x y z
N MET A 1 -21.96 -0.41 14.41
CA MET A 1 -22.40 -0.90 13.08
C MET A 1 -23.46 0.03 12.50
N GLU A 2 -24.39 0.53 13.31
CA GLU A 2 -25.36 1.59 12.96
C GLU A 2 -24.69 2.83 12.34
N ASP A 3 -23.66 3.40 12.98
CA ASP A 3 -22.92 4.55 12.44
C ASP A 3 -22.40 4.34 10.99
N TRP A 4 -21.99 3.11 10.64
CA TRP A 4 -21.50 2.79 9.29
C TRP A 4 -22.63 2.79 8.25
N LEU A 5 -23.83 2.38 8.65
CA LEU A 5 -25.02 2.33 7.80
C LEU A 5 -25.68 3.70 7.68
N GLU A 6 -25.61 4.52 8.72
CA GLU A 6 -26.29 5.82 8.82
C GLU A 6 -25.48 6.99 8.25
N ARG A 7 -24.17 6.81 8.03
CA ARG A 7 -23.33 7.87 7.45
C ARG A 7 -23.88 8.30 6.08
N ARG A 8 -23.93 9.61 5.87
CA ARG A 8 -24.45 10.22 4.63
C ARG A 8 -23.37 10.54 3.60
N HIS A 9 -22.11 10.29 3.95
CA HIS A 9 -20.93 10.63 3.16
C HIS A 9 -20.12 9.39 2.80
N GLY A 10 -19.38 9.46 1.69
CA GLY A 10 -18.40 8.47 1.28
C GLY A 10 -18.97 7.22 0.58
N THR A 11 -18.28 6.74 -0.44
CA THR A 11 -18.52 5.40 -1.00
C THR A 11 -17.28 4.54 -0.80
N LEU A 12 -17.48 3.23 -0.66
CA LEU A 12 -16.36 2.29 -0.56
C LEU A 12 -15.67 2.22 -1.91
N SER A 13 -14.44 2.76 -1.99
CA SER A 13 -13.59 2.52 -3.15
C SER A 13 -13.09 1.07 -3.14
N TYR A 14 -12.70 0.57 -4.31
CA TYR A 14 -12.15 -0.78 -4.45
C TYR A 14 -10.93 -0.97 -3.53
N ARG A 15 -10.00 -0.01 -3.50
CA ARG A 15 -8.77 -0.09 -2.71
C ARG A 15 -8.99 0.13 -1.23
N LEU A 16 -9.93 1.00 -0.85
CA LEU A 16 -10.33 1.12 0.55
C LEU A 16 -10.94 -0.20 1.07
N THR A 17 -11.80 -0.83 0.27
CA THR A 17 -12.39 -2.14 0.60
C THR A 17 -11.31 -3.21 0.77
N GLN A 18 -10.30 -3.24 -0.10
CA GLN A 18 -9.15 -4.14 0.04
C GLN A 18 -8.42 -3.96 1.36
N VAL A 19 -8.12 -2.71 1.76
CA VAL A 19 -7.45 -2.41 3.03
C VAL A 19 -8.31 -2.86 4.22
N ILE A 20 -9.61 -2.55 4.24
CA ILE A 20 -10.52 -2.93 5.32
C ILE A 20 -10.64 -4.46 5.45
N THR A 21 -10.65 -5.18 4.34
CA THR A 21 -10.83 -6.63 4.31
C THR A 21 -9.52 -7.42 4.37
N GLY A 22 -8.37 -6.73 4.32
CA GLY A 22 -7.06 -7.38 4.21
C GLY A 22 -6.88 -8.19 2.93
N LYS A 23 -7.57 -7.83 1.84
CA LYS A 23 -7.52 -8.52 0.54
C LYS A 23 -6.74 -7.72 -0.49
N GLY A 24 -6.41 -8.36 -1.61
CA GLY A 24 -5.73 -7.70 -2.74
C GLY A 24 -4.24 -8.00 -2.80
N CYS A 25 -3.41 -7.01 -3.08
CA CYS A 25 -1.98 -7.22 -3.36
C CYS A 25 -1.08 -7.26 -2.12
N PHE A 26 -1.65 -7.53 -0.94
CA PHE A 26 -0.91 -7.77 0.29
C PHE A 26 -0.17 -9.10 0.21
N GLY A 27 1.12 -9.13 0.56
CA GLY A 27 1.92 -10.35 0.58
C GLY A 27 1.27 -11.49 1.36
N ASP A 28 0.70 -11.19 2.54
CA ASP A 28 -0.05 -12.17 3.35
C ASP A 28 -1.19 -12.83 2.55
N HIS A 29 -2.03 -12.02 1.89
CA HIS A 29 -3.12 -12.51 1.07
C HIS A 29 -2.63 -13.28 -0.17
N LEU A 30 -1.62 -12.75 -0.88
CA LEU A 30 -1.08 -13.37 -2.08
C LEU A 30 -0.41 -14.71 -1.79
N CYS A 31 0.25 -14.84 -0.64
CA CYS A 31 0.83 -16.09 -0.16
C CYS A 31 -0.27 -17.11 0.17
N LEU A 32 -1.33 -16.67 0.86
CA LEU A 32 -2.49 -17.52 1.18
C LEU A 32 -3.12 -18.13 -0.08
N ILE A 33 -3.27 -17.36 -1.16
CA ILE A 33 -3.81 -17.84 -2.44
C ILE A 33 -2.75 -18.42 -3.39
N ARG A 34 -1.53 -18.66 -2.90
CA ARG A 34 -0.40 -19.26 -3.64
C ARG A 34 0.05 -18.50 -4.89
N LYS A 35 -0.21 -17.18 -4.93
CA LYS A 35 0.32 -16.27 -5.97
C LYS A 35 1.74 -15.81 -5.68
N GLU A 36 2.11 -15.71 -4.41
CA GLU A 36 3.44 -15.37 -3.93
C GLU A 36 4.00 -16.51 -3.06
N PRO A 37 5.32 -16.76 -3.05
CA PRO A 37 5.91 -17.83 -2.26
C PRO A 37 6.09 -17.45 -0.78
N THR A 38 6.04 -16.16 -0.45
CA THR A 38 6.27 -15.62 0.89
C THR A 38 5.24 -14.54 1.20
N PRO A 39 4.85 -14.35 2.46
CA PRO A 39 3.93 -13.28 2.86
C PRO A 39 4.62 -11.94 3.11
N GLU A 40 5.94 -11.85 2.86
CA GLU A 40 6.78 -10.70 3.17
C GLU A 40 6.46 -9.45 2.34
N CYS A 41 6.69 -8.28 2.95
CA CYS A 41 6.56 -7.00 2.29
C CYS A 41 7.70 -6.74 1.30
N HIS A 42 7.36 -6.53 0.04
CA HIS A 42 8.32 -6.16 -1.00
C HIS A 42 8.71 -4.67 -1.00
N HIS A 43 8.12 -3.87 -0.12
CA HIS A 43 8.27 -2.41 -0.10
C HIS A 43 9.21 -1.93 1.01
N CYS A 44 9.51 -2.74 2.01
CA CYS A 44 10.45 -2.43 3.08
C CYS A 44 11.44 -3.59 3.29
N ASP A 45 12.62 -3.28 3.84
CA ASP A 45 13.69 -4.25 4.07
C ASP A 45 13.54 -4.99 5.42
N GLY A 46 12.33 -5.00 6.00
CA GLY A 46 12.08 -5.48 7.36
C GLY A 46 11.75 -6.96 7.52
N GLN A 47 11.66 -7.73 6.41
CA GLN A 47 11.15 -9.12 6.41
C GLN A 47 9.83 -9.27 7.19
N THR A 48 9.02 -8.21 7.21
CA THR A 48 7.74 -8.18 7.91
C THR A 48 6.65 -8.75 7.02
N VAL A 49 5.68 -9.42 7.62
CA VAL A 49 4.47 -9.89 6.92
C VAL A 49 3.70 -8.67 6.40
N ASP A 50 3.42 -8.67 5.10
CA ASP A 50 2.68 -7.59 4.45
C ASP A 50 1.18 -7.76 4.67
N THR A 51 0.72 -7.29 5.82
CA THR A 51 -0.71 -7.17 6.14
C THR A 51 -1.24 -5.79 5.77
N ALA A 52 -2.57 -5.63 5.79
CA ALA A 52 -3.19 -4.32 5.67
C ALA A 52 -2.75 -3.37 6.80
N LEU A 53 -2.64 -3.88 8.04
CA LEU A 53 -2.15 -3.10 9.18
C LEU A 53 -0.71 -2.66 8.96
N HIS A 54 0.16 -3.56 8.49
CA HIS A 54 1.54 -3.23 8.17
C HIS A 54 1.60 -2.09 7.14
N THR A 55 0.86 -2.21 6.04
CA THR A 55 0.79 -1.16 5.01
C THR A 55 0.24 0.16 5.56
N LEU A 56 -0.82 0.10 6.37
CA LEU A 56 -1.53 1.25 6.92
C LEU A 56 -0.74 1.99 8.00
N ALA A 57 -0.01 1.29 8.87
CA ALA A 57 0.52 1.84 10.12
C ALA A 57 2.05 1.76 10.26
N GLU A 58 2.69 0.75 9.67
CA GLU A 58 4.07 0.37 10.05
C GLU A 58 5.08 0.54 8.92
N CYS A 59 4.67 0.27 7.68
CA CYS A 59 5.58 0.10 6.56
C CYS A 59 6.30 1.42 6.24
N PRO A 60 7.64 1.52 6.39
CA PRO A 60 8.36 2.78 6.23
C PRO A 60 8.24 3.38 4.82
N ALA A 61 7.92 2.56 3.81
CA ALA A 61 7.72 3.00 2.44
C ALA A 61 6.55 4.00 2.26
N TRP A 62 5.60 4.02 3.21
CA TRP A 62 4.36 4.80 3.10
C TRP A 62 4.26 5.93 4.14
N VAL A 63 5.36 6.31 4.78
CA VAL A 63 5.36 7.32 5.86
C VAL A 63 4.79 8.66 5.39
N GLU A 64 5.17 9.11 4.18
CA GLU A 64 4.69 10.37 3.63
C GLU A 64 3.18 10.37 3.41
N GLN A 65 2.65 9.32 2.75
CA GLN A 65 1.21 9.18 2.50
C GLN A 65 0.43 9.04 3.81
N ARG A 66 1.01 8.32 4.79
CA ARG A 66 0.38 8.09 6.09
C ARG A 66 0.30 9.37 6.93
N ARG A 67 1.23 10.30 6.77
CA ARG A 67 1.27 11.55 7.55
C ARG A 67 -0.03 12.34 7.39
N ASP A 68 -0.50 12.49 6.16
CA ASP A 68 -1.71 13.24 5.85
C ASP A 68 -2.97 12.54 6.39
N LEU A 69 -2.98 11.21 6.33
CA LEU A 69 -4.05 10.39 6.91
C LEU A 69 -4.11 10.54 8.44
N VAL A 70 -2.96 10.46 9.11
CA VAL A 70 -2.86 10.62 10.57
C VAL A 70 -3.29 12.02 11.00
N ALA A 71 -2.88 13.06 10.27
CA ALA A 71 -3.30 14.44 10.54
C ALA A 71 -4.82 14.63 10.39
N ALA A 72 -5.44 14.00 9.39
CA ALA A 72 -6.89 14.09 9.19
C ALA A 72 -7.70 13.30 10.22
N ILE A 73 -7.17 12.17 10.71
CA ILE A 73 -7.82 11.34 11.72
C ILE A 73 -7.63 11.91 13.14
N GLY A 74 -6.49 12.57 13.40
CA GLY A 74 -6.18 13.16 14.71
C GLY A 74 -5.79 12.14 15.77
N VAL A 75 -5.20 10.99 15.38
CA VAL A 75 -4.74 9.94 16.31
C VAL A 75 -3.22 9.83 16.36
N GLY A 76 -2.66 9.47 17.51
CA GLY A 76 -1.22 9.26 17.66
C GLY A 76 -0.73 7.94 17.05
N VAL A 77 -1.53 6.87 17.15
CA VAL A 77 -1.23 5.56 16.57
C VAL A 77 -2.38 5.14 15.69
N LEU A 78 -2.06 4.78 14.44
CA LEU A 78 -3.04 4.33 13.46
C LEU A 78 -3.23 2.82 13.55
N SER A 79 -4.46 2.38 13.71
CA SER A 79 -4.89 0.98 13.57
C SER A 79 -6.06 0.89 12.59
N LEU A 80 -6.47 -0.33 12.24
CA LEU A 80 -7.65 -0.52 11.40
C LEU A 80 -8.93 -0.02 12.13
N ASP A 81 -9.03 -0.27 13.43
CA ASP A 81 -10.17 0.17 14.24
C ASP A 81 -10.23 1.70 14.35
N SER A 82 -9.09 2.36 14.59
CA SER A 82 -9.06 3.82 14.67
C SER A 82 -9.38 4.46 13.31
N LEU A 83 -8.95 3.83 12.21
CA LEU A 83 -9.32 4.24 10.86
C LEU A 83 -10.84 4.13 10.65
N ILE A 84 -11.43 2.96 10.91
CA ILE A 84 -12.87 2.72 10.72
C ILE A 84 -13.69 3.70 11.56
N ALA A 85 -13.34 3.86 12.84
CA ALA A 85 -14.04 4.78 13.75
C ALA A 85 -14.01 6.23 13.24
N ALA A 86 -12.90 6.67 12.65
CA ALA A 86 -12.74 8.02 12.15
C ALA A 86 -13.48 8.27 10.82
N ILE A 87 -13.33 7.38 9.84
CA ILE A 87 -13.95 7.56 8.52
C ILE A 87 -15.47 7.55 8.60
N VAL A 88 -16.03 6.75 9.51
CA VAL A 88 -17.48 6.70 9.74
C VAL A 88 -18.03 8.04 10.22
N ARG A 89 -17.28 8.76 11.05
CA ARG A 89 -17.74 10.00 11.70
C ARG A 89 -17.40 11.28 10.93
N SER A 90 -16.44 11.21 10.00
CA SER A 90 -15.92 12.38 9.32
C SER A 90 -15.73 12.14 7.83
N GLU A 91 -16.38 12.98 7.02
CA GLU A 91 -16.19 12.99 5.57
C GLU A 91 -14.76 13.37 5.17
N SER A 92 -14.12 14.29 5.89
CA SER A 92 -12.72 14.65 5.62
C SER A 92 -11.78 13.49 5.93
N ALA A 93 -12.00 12.76 7.04
CA ALA A 93 -11.25 11.55 7.35
C ALA A 93 -11.49 10.47 6.29
N TRP A 94 -12.75 10.31 5.83
CA TRP A 94 -13.09 9.39 4.75
C TRP A 94 -12.32 9.72 3.47
N ASN A 95 -12.32 10.99 3.04
CA ASN A 95 -11.63 11.42 1.82
C ASN A 95 -10.11 11.25 1.92
N SER A 96 -9.52 11.54 3.08
CA SER A 96 -8.09 11.27 3.34
C SER A 96 -7.78 9.78 3.30
N ALA A 97 -8.63 8.93 3.88
CA ALA A 97 -8.46 7.48 3.85
C ALA A 97 -8.57 6.92 2.43
N VAL A 98 -9.54 7.38 1.63
CA VAL A 98 -9.66 7.01 0.22
C VAL A 98 -8.40 7.44 -0.53
N SER A 99 -7.95 8.69 -0.39
CA SER A 99 -6.74 9.18 -1.06
C SER A 99 -5.50 8.34 -0.71
N PHE A 100 -5.30 8.05 0.58
CA PHE A 100 -4.23 7.17 1.04
C PHE A 100 -4.31 5.78 0.39
N CYS A 101 -5.49 5.14 0.47
CA CYS A 101 -5.70 3.79 -0.05
C CYS A 101 -5.50 3.75 -1.57
N GLU A 102 -6.00 4.73 -2.31
CA GLU A 102 -5.83 4.82 -3.76
C GLU A 102 -4.36 4.91 -4.14
N GLN A 103 -3.60 5.82 -3.53
CA GLN A 103 -2.19 6.02 -3.84
C GLN A 103 -1.34 4.79 -3.50
N VAL A 104 -1.48 4.29 -2.27
CA VAL A 104 -0.65 3.19 -1.76
C VAL A 104 -0.99 1.87 -2.46
N MET A 105 -2.28 1.53 -2.57
CA MET A 105 -2.67 0.26 -3.18
C MET A 105 -2.43 0.27 -4.69
N LEU A 106 -2.63 1.39 -5.40
CA LEU A 106 -2.25 1.46 -6.82
C LEU A 106 -0.75 1.22 -7.02
N ALA A 107 0.09 1.78 -6.16
CA ALA A 107 1.54 1.57 -6.22
C ALA A 107 1.91 0.11 -5.93
N LYS A 108 1.31 -0.52 -4.91
CA LYS A 108 1.50 -1.94 -4.57
C LYS A 108 1.04 -2.86 -5.71
N GLU A 109 -0.16 -2.65 -6.25
CA GLU A 109 -0.69 -3.41 -7.38
C GLU A 109 0.21 -3.29 -8.62
N THR A 110 0.72 -2.08 -8.90
CA THR A 110 1.64 -1.88 -10.03
C THR A 110 2.93 -2.63 -9.84
N ALA A 111 3.49 -2.60 -8.63
CA ALA A 111 4.68 -3.37 -8.29
C ALA A 111 4.43 -4.89 -8.38
N GLU A 112 3.25 -5.36 -7.97
CA GLU A 112 2.83 -6.76 -8.07
C GLU A 112 2.68 -7.22 -9.52
N ARG A 113 1.92 -6.49 -10.35
CA ARG A 113 1.78 -6.79 -11.79
C ARG A 113 3.12 -6.84 -12.51
N ASP A 114 4.05 -5.96 -12.12
CA ASP A 114 5.40 -5.97 -12.66
C ASP A 114 6.20 -7.23 -12.28
N ARG A 115 6.02 -7.74 -11.05
CA ARG A 115 6.63 -9.00 -10.60
C ARG A 115 6.00 -10.20 -11.33
N GLU A 116 4.68 -10.24 -11.45
CA GLU A 116 3.98 -11.29 -12.20
C GLU A 116 4.45 -11.33 -13.67
N ARG A 117 4.55 -10.17 -14.33
CA ARG A 117 5.13 -10.06 -15.68
C ARG A 117 6.57 -10.58 -15.70
N PHE A 118 7.37 -10.28 -14.69
CA PHE A 118 8.75 -10.75 -14.64
C PHE A 118 8.85 -12.29 -14.54
N ARG A 119 7.96 -12.92 -13.77
CA ARG A 119 7.91 -14.39 -13.62
C ARG A 119 7.53 -15.11 -14.91
N THR A 120 6.73 -14.48 -15.76
CA THR A 120 6.25 -15.07 -17.02
C THR A 120 7.16 -14.77 -18.22
N LEU A 121 8.12 -13.85 -18.09
CA LEU A 121 9.02 -13.48 -19.20
C LEU A 121 10.10 -14.55 -19.47
N PRO A 122 10.45 -14.78 -20.76
CA PRO A 122 11.63 -15.57 -21.12
C PRO A 122 12.91 -14.99 -20.50
N ALA A 123 13.83 -15.87 -20.08
CA ALA A 123 15.04 -15.50 -19.31
C ALA A 123 15.87 -14.35 -19.92
N ARG A 124 15.95 -14.26 -21.26
CA ARG A 124 16.65 -13.18 -21.98
C ARG A 124 16.01 -11.80 -21.73
N GLN A 125 14.68 -11.73 -21.73
CA GLN A 125 13.92 -10.49 -21.54
C GLN A 125 13.90 -10.08 -20.06
N ALA A 126 13.81 -11.06 -19.16
CA ALA A 126 13.97 -10.85 -17.73
C ALA A 126 15.33 -10.20 -17.41
N ARG A 127 16.44 -10.74 -17.93
CA ARG A 127 17.79 -10.17 -17.73
C ARG A 127 17.91 -8.71 -18.19
N ALA A 128 17.32 -8.36 -19.34
CA ALA A 128 17.33 -6.99 -19.85
C ALA A 128 16.57 -6.03 -18.93
N ARG A 129 15.39 -6.44 -18.43
CA ARG A 129 14.58 -5.64 -17.48
C ARG A 129 15.27 -5.44 -16.12
N VAL A 130 15.95 -6.47 -15.58
CA VAL A 130 16.74 -6.31 -14.35
C VAL A 130 17.82 -5.25 -14.52
N ARG A 131 18.54 -5.28 -15.65
CA ARG A 131 19.57 -4.29 -15.98
C ARG A 131 18.98 -2.88 -16.05
N GLN A 132 17.82 -2.72 -16.68
CA GLN A 132 17.12 -1.44 -16.77
C GLN A 132 16.67 -0.93 -15.39
N ARG A 133 16.04 -1.78 -14.56
CA ARG A 133 15.62 -1.43 -13.20
C ARG A 133 16.80 -1.02 -12.32
N ARG A 134 17.92 -1.76 -12.37
CA ARG A 134 19.16 -1.39 -11.64
C ARG A 134 19.68 -0.02 -12.08
N ARG A 135 19.65 0.29 -13.39
CA ARG A 135 20.04 1.61 -13.92
C ARG A 135 19.11 2.73 -13.41
N LEU A 136 17.81 2.51 -13.41
CA LEU A 136 16.82 3.48 -12.92
C LEU A 136 16.94 3.72 -11.42
N ARG A 137 17.10 2.65 -10.61
CA ARG A 137 17.33 2.77 -9.16
C ARG A 137 18.61 3.54 -8.85
N ARG A 138 19.72 3.26 -9.57
CA ARG A 138 20.97 4.04 -9.44
C ARG A 138 20.76 5.51 -9.80
N ARG A 139 20.06 5.81 -10.89
CA ARG A 139 19.76 7.19 -11.28
C ARG A 139 18.92 7.93 -10.23
N ARG A 140 17.91 7.27 -9.66
CA ARG A 140 17.05 7.88 -8.62
C ARG A 140 17.86 8.20 -7.37
N SER A 141 18.61 7.22 -6.85
CA SER A 141 19.53 7.42 -5.71
C SER A 141 20.57 8.52 -5.98
N GLN A 142 21.08 8.64 -7.20
CA GLN A 142 22.03 9.69 -7.57
C GLN A 142 21.38 11.09 -7.68
N ASN A 143 20.10 11.17 -8.04
CA ASN A 143 19.32 12.41 -8.01
C ASN A 143 18.97 12.80 -6.57
N ASP A 144 18.66 11.84 -5.69
CA ASP A 144 18.33 12.08 -4.28
C ASP A 144 19.55 12.61 -3.49
N LEU A 145 20.77 12.41 -3.99
CA LEU A 145 22.04 12.89 -3.41
C LEU A 145 22.48 14.28 -3.94
N ARG A 146 21.76 14.87 -4.90
CA ARG A 146 22.16 16.14 -5.51
C ARG A 146 21.58 17.30 -4.69
N PRO A 147 22.41 18.23 -4.17
CA PRO A 147 21.89 19.36 -3.40
C PRO A 147 21.06 20.30 -4.27
N PRO A 148 20.12 21.07 -3.67
CA PRO A 148 19.21 21.98 -4.37
C PRO A 148 19.93 23.12 -5.10
#